data_AF-A0A0J0XKQ6-F1
#
_entry.id   AF-A0A0J0XKQ6-F1
#
_cell.length_a   1.000
_cell.length_b   1.000
_cell.length_c   1.000
_cell.angle_alpha   90.00
_cell.angle_beta   90.00
_cell.angle_gamma   90.00
#
_symmetry.space_group_name_H-M   'P 1'
#
loop_
_entity.id
_entity.type
_entity.pdbx_description
1 polymer ?
#
loop_
_entity_poly.entity_id
_entity_poly.type
_entity_poly.pdbx_seq_one_letter_code
_entity_poly.pdbx_strand_id
1 'polypeptide(L)'
;MPESGQADAREGTQSFRYLVPRKQITPRDFLPPCPVGGVRWLHVVCDTQRAGAILDEIQGIGVGWRTAWEPLVRTNADLDEYAALAARFDIFSPNHLELATILGRDDGVEVNAAAFRARCSTPIVVRAGADGAYALSYEWSGRVPAFWRDGSRILDVTGGGNAFMGGLLAGLLLTNDMRAGCIYGSTAASFAIEQRGIPQLSTEHGEELWNGDDAWARLKEMARRTELLEIESSN
;
A
#
# COMPACT_ATOMS: atom_id res chain seq x y z
N MET A 1 -1.51 31.77 -1.50
CA MET A 1 -2.92 31.34 -1.67
C MET A 1 -2.92 29.82 -1.51
N PRO A 2 -3.60 29.22 -0.52
CA PRO A 2 -3.73 27.77 -0.47
C PRO A 2 -4.83 27.33 -1.45
N GLU A 3 -4.49 26.40 -2.33
CA GLU A 3 -5.42 25.79 -3.28
C GLU A 3 -6.39 24.86 -2.55
N SER A 4 -7.69 25.14 -2.69
CA SER A 4 -8.78 24.27 -2.26
C SER A 4 -9.29 23.48 -3.45
N GLY A 5 -9.00 22.19 -3.52
CA GLY A 5 -9.70 21.28 -4.43
C GLY A 5 -11.09 20.98 -3.87
N GLN A 6 -12.13 21.18 -4.68
CA GLN A 6 -13.52 20.92 -4.34
C GLN A 6 -14.04 19.81 -5.28
N ALA A 7 -14.60 18.74 -4.71
CA ALA A 7 -15.29 17.68 -5.45
C ALA A 7 -16.64 17.39 -4.78
N ASP A 8 -17.66 17.16 -5.60
CA ASP A 8 -19.09 17.25 -5.32
C ASP A 8 -19.65 16.02 -4.57
N ALA A 9 -20.68 16.25 -3.75
CA ALA A 9 -21.07 15.44 -2.60
C ALA A 9 -22.17 14.41 -2.92
N ARG A 10 -21.79 13.25 -3.47
CA ARG A 10 -22.61 12.01 -3.43
C ARG A 10 -21.87 10.74 -2.99
N GLU A 11 -20.55 10.81 -2.80
CA GLU A 11 -19.71 9.81 -2.13
C GLU A 11 -18.91 10.56 -1.06
N GLY A 12 -18.91 10.08 0.19
CA GLY A 12 -18.50 10.85 1.37
C GLY A 12 -17.13 11.53 1.23
N THR A 13 -17.14 12.83 0.91
CA THR A 13 -15.93 13.63 0.73
C THR A 13 -15.34 14.01 2.09
N GLN A 14 -14.38 13.22 2.56
CA GLN A 14 -13.55 13.63 3.70
C GLN A 14 -12.55 14.69 3.24
N SER A 15 -12.51 15.83 3.93
CA SER A 15 -11.53 16.89 3.67
C SER A 15 -10.55 16.97 4.83
N PHE A 16 -9.27 17.17 4.49
CA PHE A 16 -8.19 17.26 5.47
C PHE A 16 -7.51 18.61 5.35
N ARG A 17 -7.18 19.23 6.48
CA ARG A 17 -6.41 20.47 6.54
C ARG A 17 -5.27 20.30 7.54
N TYR A 18 -4.07 20.61 7.09
CA TYR A 18 -2.91 20.71 7.98
C TYR A 18 -3.03 21.97 8.82
N LEU A 19 -3.05 21.80 10.14
CA LEU A 19 -3.08 22.90 11.10
C LEU A 19 -1.67 23.42 11.44
N VAL A 20 -0.64 22.64 11.12
CA VAL A 20 0.77 22.96 11.33
C VAL A 20 1.57 22.67 10.06
N PRO A 21 2.70 23.36 9.83
CA PRO A 21 3.62 23.01 8.74
C PRO A 21 4.01 21.53 8.81
N ARG A 22 3.97 20.86 7.66
CA ARG A 22 4.43 19.47 7.57
C ARG A 22 5.92 19.42 7.87
N LYS A 23 6.31 18.64 8.88
CA LYS A 23 7.72 18.27 9.05
C LYS A 23 8.09 17.32 7.92
N GLN A 24 9.12 17.66 7.16
CA GLN A 24 9.63 16.79 6.11
C GLN A 24 10.67 15.86 6.71
N ILE A 25 10.28 14.60 6.95
CA ILE A 25 11.19 13.54 7.38
C ILE A 25 12.01 13.09 6.16
N THR A 26 13.32 12.87 6.34
CA THR A 26 14.24 12.40 5.29
C THR A 26 14.94 11.10 5.71
N PRO A 27 15.51 10.32 4.76
CA PRO A 27 16.34 9.15 5.07
C PRO A 27 17.40 9.37 6.14
N ARG A 28 18.05 10.55 6.18
CA ARG A 28 19.05 10.88 7.22
C ARG A 28 18.49 10.89 8.64
N ASP A 29 17.20 11.16 8.82
CA ASP A 29 16.56 11.16 10.15
C ASP A 29 16.51 9.76 10.78
N PHE A 30 16.72 8.71 9.99
CA PHE A 30 16.78 7.32 10.46
C PHE A 30 18.20 6.82 10.74
N LEU A 31 19.22 7.67 10.55
CA LEU A 31 20.60 7.37 10.91
C LEU A 31 20.86 7.64 12.40
N PRO A 32 21.89 7.04 13.00
CA PRO A 32 22.29 7.36 14.38
C PRO A 32 22.42 8.87 14.58
N PRO A 33 21.89 9.44 15.67
CA PRO A 33 21.42 8.77 16.90
C PRO A 33 19.93 8.38 16.92
N CYS A 34 19.28 8.18 15.76
CA CYS A 34 17.87 7.78 15.70
C CYS A 34 17.58 6.49 16.50
N PRO A 35 16.57 6.49 17.38
CA PRO A 35 16.25 5.31 18.22
C PRO A 35 15.58 4.18 17.45
N VAL A 36 15.10 4.42 16.21
CA VAL A 36 14.38 3.45 15.36
C VAL A 36 15.36 2.61 14.51
N GLY A 37 16.65 2.58 14.85
CA GLY A 37 17.71 1.94 14.06
C GLY A 37 17.38 0.51 13.57
N GLY A 38 18.06 0.06 12.51
CA GLY A 38 17.80 -1.25 11.91
C GLY A 38 16.72 -1.25 10.82
N VAL A 39 16.53 -0.11 10.14
CA VAL A 39 15.62 0.01 8.99
C VAL A 39 15.97 -1.04 7.92
N ARG A 40 14.96 -1.83 7.52
CA ARG A 40 15.05 -2.84 6.44
C ARG A 40 14.26 -2.43 5.20
N TRP A 41 13.14 -1.76 5.43
CA TRP A 41 12.24 -1.25 4.41
C TRP A 41 11.93 0.21 4.69
N LEU A 42 11.88 1.02 3.63
CA LEU A 42 11.38 2.37 3.66
C LEU A 42 10.15 2.46 2.73
N HIS A 43 8.98 2.68 3.33
CA HIS A 43 7.76 3.01 2.61
C HIS A 43 7.67 4.52 2.42
N VAL A 44 7.53 4.96 1.17
CA VAL A 44 7.41 6.38 0.83
C VAL A 44 6.06 6.66 0.18
N VAL A 45 5.34 7.64 0.72
CA VAL A 45 4.05 8.11 0.20
C VAL A 45 4.22 9.54 -0.28
N CYS A 46 4.46 9.73 -1.56
CA CYS A 46 4.78 11.06 -2.10
C CYS A 46 4.66 11.13 -3.63
N ASP A 47 4.76 12.35 -4.17
CA ASP A 47 4.87 12.60 -5.61
C ASP A 47 6.24 12.20 -6.17
N THR A 48 6.38 12.24 -7.50
CA THR A 48 7.59 11.84 -8.23
C THR A 48 8.82 12.65 -7.80
N GLN A 49 8.65 13.97 -7.63
CA GLN A 49 9.74 14.85 -7.22
C GLN A 49 10.33 14.44 -5.87
N ARG A 50 9.47 14.21 -4.87
CA ARG A 50 9.92 13.81 -3.53
C ARG A 50 10.46 12.38 -3.52
N ALA A 51 9.85 11.46 -4.26
CA ALA A 51 10.32 10.09 -4.37
C ALA A 51 11.73 10.03 -4.98
N GLY A 52 12.01 10.81 -6.04
CA GLY A 52 13.34 10.94 -6.63
C GLY A 52 14.38 11.47 -5.62
N ALA A 53 14.04 12.55 -4.92
CA ALA A 53 14.94 13.12 -3.92
C ALA A 53 15.27 12.15 -2.77
N ILE A 54 14.30 11.34 -2.33
CA ILE A 54 14.52 10.32 -1.29
C ILE A 54 15.48 9.23 -1.79
N LEU A 55 15.30 8.75 -3.02
CA LEU A 55 16.20 7.73 -3.60
C LEU A 55 17.62 8.26 -3.77
N ASP A 56 17.78 9.50 -4.24
CA ASP A 56 19.08 10.14 -4.38
C ASP A 56 19.77 10.28 -3.01
N GLU A 57 19.01 10.61 -1.95
CA GLU A 57 19.53 10.68 -0.59
C GLU A 57 19.94 9.31 -0.05
N ILE A 58 19.12 8.26 -0.25
CA ILE A 58 19.45 6.88 0.13
C ILE A 58 20.76 6.43 -0.53
N GLN A 59 20.90 6.68 -1.83
CA GLN A 59 22.11 6.38 -2.59
C GLN A 59 23.32 7.15 -2.04
N GLY A 60 23.15 8.43 -1.72
CA GLY A 60 24.21 9.27 -1.16
C GLY A 60 24.64 8.88 0.26
N ILE A 61 23.73 8.31 1.07
CA ILE A 61 24.08 7.76 2.38
C ILE A 61 24.79 6.40 2.23
N GLY A 62 24.45 5.62 1.20
CA GLY A 62 25.03 4.30 0.96
C GLY A 62 24.43 3.20 1.84
N VAL A 63 23.14 3.31 2.19
CA VAL A 63 22.41 2.26 2.95
C VAL A 63 21.74 1.26 2.00
N GLY A 64 21.68 0.00 2.41
CA GLY A 64 21.03 -1.09 1.67
C GLY A 64 19.55 -1.28 2.02
N TRP A 65 18.80 -0.20 2.26
CA TRP A 65 17.37 -0.30 2.58
C TRP A 65 16.57 -0.66 1.33
N ARG A 66 15.61 -1.57 1.48
CA ARG A 66 14.61 -1.82 0.44
C ARG A 66 13.57 -0.71 0.46
N THR A 67 12.97 -0.40 -0.68
CA THR A 67 12.09 0.76 -0.83
C THR A 67 10.77 0.39 -1.50
N ALA A 68 9.67 0.88 -0.95
CA ALA A 68 8.34 0.73 -1.53
C ALA A 68 7.72 2.11 -1.74
N TRP A 69 7.24 2.39 -2.94
CA TRP A 69 6.65 3.68 -3.30
C TRP A 69 5.16 3.57 -3.52
N GLU A 70 4.41 4.34 -2.74
CA GLU A 70 3.01 4.67 -2.96
C GLU A 70 2.92 6.10 -3.57
N PRO A 71 2.47 6.24 -4.83
CA PRO A 71 2.46 7.53 -5.50
C PRO A 71 1.33 8.44 -5.00
N LEU A 72 1.62 9.74 -4.86
CA LEU A 72 0.59 10.77 -4.81
C LEU A 72 0.42 11.37 -6.21
N VAL A 73 -0.57 10.88 -6.96
CA VAL A 73 -0.76 11.24 -8.37
C VAL A 73 -1.47 12.59 -8.50
N ARG A 74 -0.90 13.48 -9.32
CA ARG A 74 -1.48 14.78 -9.66
C ARG A 74 -2.17 14.71 -11.03
N THR A 75 -3.04 15.68 -11.32
CA THR A 75 -3.60 15.85 -12.67
C THR A 75 -2.46 16.16 -13.65
N ASN A 76 -2.39 15.41 -14.77
CA ASN A 76 -1.29 15.36 -15.76
C ASN A 76 -0.09 14.48 -15.37
N ALA A 77 -0.34 13.26 -14.92
CA ALA A 77 0.71 12.27 -14.70
C ALA A 77 1.42 11.90 -16.03
N ASP A 78 2.75 11.87 -16.02
CA ASP A 78 3.57 11.40 -17.15
C ASP A 78 3.96 9.93 -16.93
N LEU A 79 3.38 9.03 -17.72
CA LEU A 79 3.63 7.59 -17.62
C LEU A 79 5.13 7.23 -17.63
N ASP A 80 5.92 7.89 -18.48
CA ASP A 80 7.34 7.54 -18.62
C ASP A 80 8.15 8.05 -17.42
N GLU A 81 7.78 9.19 -16.83
CA GLU A 81 8.34 9.67 -15.56
C GLU A 81 8.08 8.68 -14.43
N TYR A 82 6.83 8.23 -14.26
CA TYR A 82 6.45 7.27 -13.23
C TYR A 82 7.14 5.92 -13.45
N ALA A 83 7.21 5.43 -14.69
CA ALA A 83 7.87 4.17 -15.00
C ALA A 83 9.38 4.22 -14.73
N ALA A 84 10.06 5.29 -15.15
CA ALA A 84 11.49 5.48 -14.92
C ALA A 84 11.82 5.60 -13.43
N LEU A 85 10.97 6.29 -12.66
CA LEU A 85 11.17 6.42 -11.22
C LEU A 85 10.83 5.13 -10.47
N ALA A 86 9.73 4.45 -10.82
CA ALA A 86 9.35 3.17 -10.25
C ALA A 86 10.43 2.10 -10.47
N ALA A 87 11.17 2.16 -11.58
CA ALA A 87 12.29 1.25 -11.88
C ALA A 87 13.42 1.28 -10.82
N ARG A 88 13.46 2.32 -9.99
CA ARG A 88 14.46 2.52 -8.93
C ARG A 88 13.98 2.03 -7.54
N PHE A 89 12.71 1.66 -7.41
CA PHE A 89 12.12 1.12 -6.18
C PHE A 89 12.04 -0.41 -6.22
N ASP A 90 12.06 -1.06 -5.05
CA ASP A 90 11.79 -2.52 -4.98
C ASP A 90 10.33 -2.85 -5.27
N ILE A 91 9.41 -1.97 -4.86
CA ILE A 91 7.96 -2.11 -5.05
C ILE A 91 7.34 -0.77 -5.39
N PHE A 92 6.45 -0.78 -6.38
CA PHE A 92 5.53 0.31 -6.72
C PHE A 92 4.09 -0.12 -6.36
N SER A 93 3.39 0.69 -5.55
CA SER A 93 2.05 0.34 -5.08
C SER A 93 1.03 1.49 -5.23
N PRO A 94 0.58 1.78 -6.45
CA PRO A 94 -0.54 2.68 -6.68
C PRO A 94 -1.84 2.06 -6.19
N ASN A 95 -2.83 2.88 -5.89
CA ASN A 95 -4.22 2.42 -5.92
C ASN A 95 -4.71 2.35 -7.39
N HIS A 96 -5.82 1.67 -7.62
CA HIS A 96 -6.38 1.48 -8.96
C HIS A 96 -6.70 2.79 -9.70
N LEU A 97 -7.21 3.82 -9.02
CA LEU A 97 -7.51 5.14 -9.61
C LEU A 97 -6.23 5.91 -9.97
N GLU A 98 -5.23 5.86 -9.10
CA GLU A 98 -3.90 6.42 -9.33
C GLU A 98 -3.26 5.77 -10.55
N LEU A 99 -3.30 4.45 -10.65
CA LEU A 99 -2.74 3.71 -11.77
C LEU A 99 -3.47 4.04 -13.08
N ALA A 100 -4.80 4.12 -13.05
CA ALA A 100 -5.59 4.52 -14.20
C ALA A 100 -5.24 5.95 -14.66
N THR A 101 -5.04 6.86 -13.71
CA THR A 101 -4.63 8.24 -13.98
C THR A 101 -3.23 8.29 -14.61
N ILE A 102 -2.27 7.51 -14.10
CA ILE A 102 -0.91 7.41 -14.66
C ILE A 102 -0.93 6.88 -16.10
N LEU A 103 -1.79 5.91 -16.39
CA LEU A 103 -1.90 5.31 -17.73
C LEU A 103 -2.79 6.12 -18.68
N GLY A 104 -3.58 7.06 -18.17
CA GLY A 104 -4.57 7.79 -18.95
C GLY A 104 -5.76 6.94 -19.42
N ARG A 105 -6.01 5.79 -18.78
CA ARG A 105 -7.09 4.85 -19.12
C ARG A 105 -7.44 3.96 -17.93
N ASP A 106 -8.66 3.42 -17.91
CA ASP A 106 -9.11 2.49 -16.88
C ASP A 106 -9.69 1.21 -17.51
N ASP A 107 -8.81 0.27 -17.87
CA ASP A 107 -9.22 -1.01 -18.47
C ASP A 107 -9.28 -2.14 -17.44
N GLY A 108 -9.34 -1.80 -16.15
CA GLY A 108 -9.34 -2.74 -15.04
C GLY A 108 -7.96 -3.01 -14.45
N VAL A 109 -7.96 -3.48 -13.20
CA VAL A 109 -6.77 -3.59 -12.34
C VAL A 109 -5.66 -4.45 -12.95
N GLU A 110 -5.96 -5.67 -13.43
CA GLU A 110 -4.92 -6.55 -13.99
C GLU A 110 -4.34 -6.01 -15.30
N VAL A 111 -5.20 -5.51 -16.19
CA VAL A 111 -4.80 -4.98 -17.50
C VAL A 111 -3.91 -3.75 -17.32
N ASN A 112 -4.29 -2.86 -16.42
CA ASN A 112 -3.52 -1.67 -16.09
C ASN A 112 -2.18 -2.04 -15.43
N ALA A 113 -2.17 -2.99 -14.49
CA ALA A 113 -0.94 -3.46 -13.85
C ALA A 113 0.03 -4.08 -14.86
N ALA A 114 -0.46 -4.95 -15.74
CA ALA A 114 0.33 -5.59 -16.80
C ALA A 114 0.91 -4.55 -17.77
N ALA A 115 0.11 -3.56 -18.14
CA ALA A 115 0.56 -2.52 -19.05
C ALA A 115 1.63 -1.61 -18.45
N PHE A 116 1.50 -1.23 -17.17
CA PHE A 116 2.57 -0.50 -16.48
C PHE A 116 3.84 -1.35 -16.39
N ARG A 117 3.70 -2.63 -16.06
CA ARG A 117 4.84 -3.56 -15.98
C ARG A 117 5.53 -3.84 -17.31
N ALA A 118 4.83 -3.72 -18.42
CA ALA A 118 5.44 -3.78 -19.75
C ALA A 118 6.39 -2.60 -20.02
N ARG A 119 6.24 -1.49 -19.28
CA ARG A 119 7.13 -0.31 -19.34
C ARG A 119 8.22 -0.35 -18.27
N CYS A 120 7.97 -0.99 -17.13
CA CYS A 120 8.90 -1.05 -16.01
C CYS A 120 8.83 -2.41 -15.31
N SER A 121 9.98 -3.08 -15.13
CA SER A 121 10.03 -4.42 -14.54
C SER A 121 9.83 -4.45 -13.02
N THR A 122 9.70 -3.31 -12.34
CA THR A 122 9.55 -3.24 -10.87
C THR A 122 8.27 -3.91 -10.37
N PRO A 123 8.35 -4.63 -9.23
CA PRO A 123 7.29 -4.85 -8.28
C PRO A 123 6.00 -4.06 -8.45
N ILE A 124 4.85 -4.57 -8.94
CA ILE A 124 3.61 -3.78 -8.80
C ILE A 124 2.58 -4.45 -7.91
N VAL A 125 2.06 -3.71 -6.94
CA VAL A 125 0.94 -4.12 -6.07
C VAL A 125 -0.14 -3.06 -6.15
N VAL A 126 -1.21 -3.32 -6.88
CA VAL A 126 -2.32 -2.40 -7.07
C VAL A 126 -3.35 -2.60 -5.97
N ARG A 127 -3.61 -1.55 -5.20
CA ARG A 127 -4.63 -1.55 -4.14
C ARG A 127 -5.99 -1.17 -4.73
N ALA A 128 -6.95 -2.07 -4.63
CA ALA A 128 -8.23 -2.00 -5.34
C ALA A 128 -9.45 -1.92 -4.40
N GLY A 129 -9.26 -1.44 -3.16
CA GLY A 129 -10.38 -1.20 -2.23
C GLY A 129 -11.23 -2.46 -2.00
N ALA A 130 -12.51 -2.40 -2.36
CA ALA A 130 -13.45 -3.52 -2.21
C ALA A 130 -13.06 -4.75 -3.07
N ASP A 131 -12.33 -4.54 -4.17
CA ASP A 131 -11.81 -5.61 -5.03
C ASP A 131 -10.52 -6.24 -4.48
N GLY A 132 -10.07 -5.79 -3.31
CA GLY A 132 -8.86 -6.27 -2.64
C GLY A 132 -7.59 -5.67 -3.20
N ALA A 133 -6.64 -6.52 -3.59
CA ALA A 133 -5.39 -6.12 -4.19
C ALA A 133 -4.98 -7.10 -5.29
N TYR A 134 -4.23 -6.60 -6.27
CA TYR A 134 -3.61 -7.41 -7.31
C TYR A 134 -2.11 -7.17 -7.32
N ALA A 135 -1.31 -8.22 -7.35
CA ALA A 135 0.13 -8.09 -7.49
C ALA A 135 0.61 -8.76 -8.76
N LEU A 136 1.60 -8.12 -9.38
CA LEU A 136 2.39 -8.69 -10.45
C LEU A 136 3.86 -8.53 -10.07
N SER A 137 4.50 -9.63 -9.70
CA SER A 137 5.89 -9.73 -9.27
C SER A 137 6.69 -10.66 -10.17
N TYR A 138 7.96 -10.92 -9.85
CA TYR A 138 8.79 -11.82 -10.66
C TYR A 138 8.39 -13.29 -10.49
N GLU A 139 7.90 -13.65 -9.30
CA GLU A 139 7.63 -15.04 -8.91
C GLU A 139 6.13 -15.35 -8.81
N TRP A 140 5.30 -14.32 -8.59
CA TRP A 140 3.86 -14.48 -8.39
C TRP A 140 3.06 -13.37 -9.05
N SER A 141 1.92 -13.77 -9.61
CA SER A 141 0.89 -12.89 -10.18
C SER A 141 -0.46 -13.37 -9.66
N GLY A 142 -1.24 -12.50 -9.04
CA GLY A 142 -2.53 -12.92 -8.50
C GLY A 142 -3.27 -11.87 -7.69
N ARG A 143 -4.53 -12.19 -7.39
CA ARG A 143 -5.41 -11.37 -6.56
C ARG A 143 -5.43 -11.86 -5.12
N VAL A 144 -5.49 -10.92 -4.19
CA VAL A 144 -5.89 -11.15 -2.81
C VAL A 144 -7.21 -10.41 -2.59
N PRO A 145 -8.30 -11.09 -2.20
CA PRO A 145 -9.60 -10.44 -2.06
C PRO A 145 -9.61 -9.44 -0.88
N ALA A 146 -10.58 -8.53 -0.86
CA ALA A 146 -10.88 -7.79 0.37
C ALA A 146 -11.44 -8.75 1.44
N PHE A 147 -11.11 -8.50 2.71
CA PHE A 147 -11.63 -9.32 3.81
C PHE A 147 -13.13 -9.10 4.02
N TRP A 148 -13.58 -7.84 4.01
CA TRP A 148 -14.98 -7.47 4.14
C TRP A 148 -15.63 -7.31 2.76
N ARG A 149 -16.70 -8.07 2.49
CA ARG A 149 -17.42 -8.05 1.19
C ARG A 149 -18.79 -7.38 1.25
N ASP A 150 -19.46 -7.45 2.38
CA ASP A 150 -20.83 -6.91 2.57
C ASP A 150 -20.86 -5.55 3.28
N GLY A 151 -19.69 -4.98 3.61
CA GLY A 151 -19.56 -3.68 4.26
C GLY A 151 -20.02 -3.61 5.72
N SER A 152 -20.51 -4.71 6.30
CA SER A 152 -21.20 -4.73 7.60
C SER A 152 -20.38 -4.20 8.77
N ARG A 153 -19.05 -4.37 8.70
CA ARG A 153 -18.10 -3.89 9.72
C ARG A 153 -17.22 -2.73 9.25
N ILE A 154 -17.43 -2.21 8.03
CA ILE A 154 -16.62 -1.09 7.51
C ILE A 154 -17.19 0.22 8.05
N LEU A 155 -16.43 0.92 8.90
CA LEU A 155 -16.84 2.21 9.49
C LEU A 155 -16.10 3.41 8.89
N ASP A 156 -14.82 3.27 8.56
CA ASP A 156 -14.00 4.35 7.98
C ASP A 156 -12.87 3.76 7.15
N VAL A 157 -12.83 4.03 5.84
CA VAL A 157 -11.79 3.51 4.94
C VAL A 157 -10.44 4.20 5.12
N THR A 158 -10.38 5.29 5.90
CA THR A 158 -9.17 6.06 6.14
C THR A 158 -8.06 5.20 6.73
N GLY A 159 -6.89 5.24 6.11
CA GLY A 159 -5.73 4.49 6.57
C GLY A 159 -5.73 3.01 6.17
N GLY A 160 -6.79 2.49 5.52
CA GLY A 160 -6.80 1.12 4.99
C GLY A 160 -5.65 0.85 4.02
N GLY A 161 -5.38 1.78 3.11
CA GLY A 161 -4.23 1.70 2.19
C GLY A 161 -2.86 1.75 2.90
N ASN A 162 -2.71 2.58 3.93
CA ASN A 162 -1.48 2.66 4.72
C ASN A 162 -1.26 1.39 5.55
N ALA A 163 -2.31 0.87 6.17
CA ALA A 163 -2.29 -0.39 6.91
C ALA A 163 -1.97 -1.57 5.97
N PHE A 164 -2.51 -1.57 4.75
CA PHE A 164 -2.14 -2.54 3.72
C PHE A 164 -0.63 -2.51 3.45
N MET A 165 -0.04 -1.34 3.24
CA MET A 165 1.39 -1.22 2.98
C MET A 165 2.23 -1.67 4.17
N GLY A 166 1.83 -1.31 5.40
CA GLY A 166 2.49 -1.80 6.62
C GLY A 166 2.47 -3.33 6.72
N GLY A 167 1.31 -3.94 6.49
CA GLY A 167 1.15 -5.40 6.46
C GLY A 167 1.95 -6.06 5.34
N LEU A 168 1.91 -5.50 4.12
CA LEU A 168 2.67 -5.97 2.97
C LEU A 168 4.16 -6.07 3.29
N LEU A 169 4.74 -4.99 3.82
CA LEU A 169 6.16 -4.94 4.13
C LEU A 169 6.54 -5.81 5.33
N ALA A 170 5.65 -5.95 6.32
CA ALA A 170 5.84 -6.90 7.42
C ALA A 170 5.85 -8.35 6.92
N GLY A 171 4.89 -8.73 6.06
CA GLY A 171 4.84 -10.05 5.44
C GLY A 171 6.09 -10.33 4.61
N LEU A 172 6.50 -9.39 3.75
CA LEU A 172 7.72 -9.50 2.96
C LEU A 172 8.99 -9.59 3.82
N LEU A 173 9.04 -8.89 4.95
CA LEU A 173 10.17 -8.98 5.88
C LEU A 173 10.27 -10.38 6.52
N LEU A 174 9.12 -11.01 6.81
CA LEU A 174 9.04 -12.31 7.46
C LEU A 174 9.22 -13.49 6.50
N THR A 175 8.70 -13.38 5.27
CA THR A 175 8.59 -14.52 4.34
C THR A 175 9.38 -14.35 3.04
N ASN A 176 9.71 -13.11 2.68
CA ASN A 176 10.23 -12.75 1.36
C ASN A 176 9.35 -13.26 0.18
N ASP A 177 8.06 -13.43 0.42
CA ASP A 177 7.09 -13.92 -0.57
C ASP A 177 6.01 -12.86 -0.84
N MET A 178 5.81 -12.51 -2.12
CA MET A 178 4.87 -11.45 -2.51
C MET A 178 3.43 -11.84 -2.18
N ARG A 179 3.06 -13.10 -2.39
CA ARG A 179 1.70 -13.59 -2.11
C ARG A 179 1.37 -13.45 -0.62
N ALA A 180 2.25 -13.95 0.24
CA ALA A 180 2.16 -13.78 1.68
C ALA A 180 2.13 -12.29 2.07
N GLY A 181 3.01 -11.47 1.50
CA GLY A 181 2.98 -10.02 1.68
C GLY A 181 1.59 -9.42 1.44
N CYS A 182 0.99 -9.68 0.28
CA CYS A 182 -0.36 -9.18 -0.02
C CYS A 182 -1.43 -9.72 0.94
N ILE A 183 -1.32 -10.97 1.40
CA ILE A 183 -2.22 -11.54 2.41
C ILE A 183 -2.09 -10.81 3.76
N TYR A 184 -0.88 -10.51 4.20
CA TYR A 184 -0.64 -9.70 5.40
C TYR A 184 -1.19 -8.28 5.23
N GLY A 185 -0.97 -7.67 4.06
CA GLY A 185 -1.50 -6.35 3.73
C GLY A 185 -3.03 -6.30 3.82
N SER A 186 -3.73 -7.21 3.15
CA SER A 186 -5.20 -7.29 3.21
C SER A 186 -5.71 -7.57 4.62
N THR A 187 -4.98 -8.37 5.41
CA THR A 187 -5.32 -8.63 6.81
C THR A 187 -5.21 -7.36 7.66
N ALA A 188 -4.09 -6.63 7.56
CA ALA A 188 -3.90 -5.38 8.30
C ALA A 188 -4.93 -4.30 7.90
N ALA A 189 -5.21 -4.16 6.60
CA ALA A 189 -6.23 -3.24 6.11
C ALA A 189 -7.62 -3.55 6.67
N SER A 190 -7.96 -4.83 6.84
CA SER A 190 -9.26 -5.24 7.36
C SER A 190 -9.55 -4.74 8.77
N PHE A 191 -8.54 -4.62 9.63
CA PHE A 191 -8.68 -4.07 10.98
C PHE A 191 -8.77 -2.55 10.98
N ALA A 192 -7.97 -1.89 10.13
CA ALA A 192 -7.94 -0.44 10.05
C ALA A 192 -9.30 0.14 9.61
N ILE A 193 -9.99 -0.52 8.68
CA ILE A 193 -11.24 0.02 8.12
C ILE A 193 -12.49 -0.17 9.01
N GLU A 194 -12.35 -0.92 10.10
CA GLU A 194 -13.46 -1.26 11.00
C GLU A 194 -13.82 -0.14 11.99
N GLN A 195 -12.99 0.90 12.07
CA GLN A 195 -13.17 1.96 13.05
C GLN A 195 -12.49 3.24 12.61
N ARG A 196 -12.83 4.34 13.29
CA ARG A 196 -12.11 5.60 13.11
C ARG A 196 -10.82 5.59 13.94
N GLY A 197 -9.69 5.85 13.28
CA GLY A 197 -8.39 5.86 13.92
C GLY A 197 -7.72 4.48 13.98
N ILE A 198 -6.63 4.38 14.72
CA ILE A 198 -5.83 3.15 14.80
C ILE A 198 -6.61 2.02 15.49
N PRO A 199 -6.51 0.75 15.03
CA PRO A 199 -7.14 -0.40 15.66
C PRO A 199 -6.94 -0.48 17.18
N GLN A 200 -7.92 -1.02 17.89
CA GLN A 200 -7.84 -1.20 19.34
C GLN A 200 -7.10 -2.50 19.68
N LEU A 201 -6.01 -2.36 20.43
CA LEU A 201 -5.24 -3.48 20.95
C LEU A 201 -5.74 -3.85 22.34
N SER A 202 -6.11 -5.11 22.53
CA SER A 202 -6.42 -5.68 23.85
C SER A 202 -5.70 -7.02 24.04
N THR A 203 -5.69 -7.50 25.28
CA THR A 203 -5.15 -8.81 25.63
C THR A 203 -6.17 -9.56 26.45
N GLU A 204 -6.59 -10.73 25.97
CA GLU A 204 -7.53 -11.61 26.67
C GLU A 204 -6.92 -13.00 26.78
N HIS A 205 -6.91 -13.56 27.99
CA HIS A 205 -6.30 -14.88 28.26
C HIS A 205 -4.84 -15.05 27.79
N GLY A 206 -4.10 -13.94 27.63
CA GLY A 206 -2.71 -13.94 27.15
C GLY A 206 -2.56 -13.83 25.63
N GLU A 207 -3.67 -13.79 24.89
CA GLU A 207 -3.69 -13.61 23.44
C GLU A 207 -3.92 -12.14 23.08
N GLU A 208 -3.20 -11.67 22.06
CA GLU A 208 -3.33 -10.33 21.52
C GLU A 208 -4.53 -10.25 20.57
N LEU A 209 -5.44 -9.30 20.82
CA LEU A 209 -6.64 -9.09 20.01
C LEU A 209 -6.63 -7.69 19.39
N TRP A 210 -7.06 -7.62 18.14
CA TRP A 210 -7.19 -6.42 17.35
C TRP A 210 -8.68 -6.20 17.05
N ASN A 211 -9.26 -5.12 17.57
CA ASN A 211 -10.71 -4.91 17.55
C ASN A 211 -11.51 -6.12 18.08
N GLY A 212 -10.94 -6.86 19.04
CA GLY A 212 -11.54 -8.06 19.63
C GLY A 212 -11.35 -9.36 18.83
N ASP A 213 -10.69 -9.32 17.67
CA ASP A 213 -10.43 -10.52 16.86
C ASP A 213 -8.93 -10.90 16.88
N ASP A 214 -8.64 -12.20 16.79
CA ASP A 214 -7.26 -12.71 16.63
C ASP A 214 -6.74 -12.42 15.21
N ALA A 215 -5.64 -11.66 15.14
CA ALA A 215 -4.97 -11.31 13.88
C ALA A 215 -4.47 -12.54 13.10
N TRP A 216 -4.02 -13.59 13.79
CA TRP A 216 -3.51 -14.81 13.15
C TRP A 216 -4.63 -15.68 12.61
N ALA A 217 -5.75 -15.81 13.32
CA ALA A 217 -6.96 -16.44 12.78
C ALA A 217 -7.42 -15.73 11.50
N ARG A 218 -7.42 -14.39 11.51
CA ARG A 218 -7.80 -13.60 10.34
C ARG A 218 -6.84 -13.76 9.17
N LEU A 219 -5.53 -13.79 9.44
CA LEU A 219 -4.50 -14.03 8.43
C LEU A 219 -4.68 -15.40 7.77
N LYS A 220 -4.94 -16.46 8.55
CA LYS A 220 -5.20 -17.81 8.03
C LYS A 220 -6.44 -17.86 7.14
N GLU A 221 -7.51 -17.18 7.54
CA GLU A 221 -8.72 -17.06 6.72
C GLU A 221 -8.45 -16.31 5.42
N MET A 222 -7.66 -15.23 5.45
CA MET A 222 -7.23 -14.53 4.24
C MET A 222 -6.41 -15.43 3.31
N ALA A 223 -5.46 -16.21 3.84
CA ALA A 223 -4.68 -17.15 3.04
C ALA A 223 -5.55 -18.20 2.34
N ARG A 224 -6.53 -18.77 3.07
CA ARG A 224 -7.50 -19.74 2.53
C ARG A 224 -8.36 -19.12 1.42
N ARG A 225 -8.82 -17.88 1.60
CA ARG A 225 -9.61 -17.17 0.59
C ARG A 225 -8.81 -16.87 -0.68
N THR A 226 -7.54 -16.49 -0.53
CA THR A 226 -6.64 -16.29 -1.67
C THR A 226 -6.44 -17.58 -2.45
N GLU A 227 -6.20 -18.70 -1.75
CA GLU A 227 -6.03 -20.02 -2.39
C GLU A 227 -7.29 -20.44 -3.17
N LEU A 228 -8.48 -20.27 -2.61
CA LEU A 228 -9.73 -20.56 -3.32
C LEU A 228 -9.90 -19.70 -4.58
N LEU A 229 -9.58 -18.41 -4.52
CA LEU A 229 -9.67 -17.51 -5.66
C LEU A 229 -8.70 -17.89 -6.79
N GLU A 230 -7.50 -18.36 -6.44
CA GLU A 230 -6.51 -18.87 -7.40
C GLU A 230 -7.01 -20.14 -8.10
N ILE A 231 -7.65 -21.05 -7.36
CA ILE A 231 -8.25 -22.27 -7.92
C ILE A 231 -9.41 -21.93 -8.87
N GLU A 232 -10.28 -20.99 -8.48
CA GLU A 232 -11.40 -20.54 -9.30
C GLU A 232 -10.95 -19.87 -10.60
N SER A 233 -9.84 -19.14 -10.58
CA SER A 233 -9.27 -18.45 -11.75
C SER A 233 -8.51 -19.38 -12.71
N SER A 234 -8.22 -20.60 -12.27
CA SER A 234 -7.46 -21.61 -13.04
C SER A 234 -8.35 -22.63 -13.77
N ASN A 235 -9.66 -22.59 -13.53
CA ASN A 235 -10.68 -23.45 -14.17
C ASN A 235 -11.48 -22.66 -15.21
#